data_AF-A0A8H6U564-F1
#
_entry.id   AF-A0A8H6U564-F1
#
_cell.length_a   1.000
_cell.length_b   1.000
_cell.length_c   1.000
_cell.angle_alpha   90.00
_cell.angle_beta   90.00
_cell.angle_gamma   90.00
#
_symmetry.space_group_name_H-M   'P 1'
#
loop_
_entity.id
_entity.type
_entity.pdbx_description
1 polymer ?
#
loop_
_entity_poly.entity_id
_entity_poly.type
_entity_poly.pdbx_seq_one_letter_code
_entity_poly.pdbx_strand_id
1 'polypeptide(L)'
;MSDSVAELRARIQKLSSEIELQKKLLTKLEHDKFLAQRQLNAVLDPVARLPLEISSEIFLRCLPPLPALNLPASGTRRRPHPLPILLLNICNAWTTIALSIPDLWTAIDIIFPCAEGFQEVLQTWLQRARNRPLSISFRGDLYGRSAVAGIIWQHGRQLRNLEICADTEDEEGDKVIDLFGGAIPGPLPMLETLAIRGLIDMQEFHGSQILQLLRLAPNVVECIIHGVSPVWYIALQSQMPVLSNLRRLLFGPCTESPKSDDDLLKRLSLPTLETLSVSLRYVSSDKLFSFLERSSPPLQELVVGGGHEPRDSFRLQECLRLLPSLTRFKVWFPDSDFAPILFTALVDSSFLPNLRNLTIHNLTQLHIPESSWGTLLRALSARRTQLQAVRLELRDGPPPVDMALFRELVDGGMQIYIGTEELNFIVA
;
A
#
# COMPACT_ATOMS: atom_id res chain seq x y z
N MET A 1 49.37 4.67 -33.01
CA MET A 1 48.20 4.25 -32.19
C MET A 1 48.34 4.65 -30.72
N SER A 2 49.46 4.36 -30.05
CA SER A 2 49.68 4.73 -28.63
C SER A 2 49.57 6.25 -28.37
N ASP A 3 50.16 7.08 -29.23
CA ASP A 3 50.15 8.55 -29.05
C ASP A 3 48.75 9.17 -29.17
N SER A 4 47.90 8.62 -30.04
CA SER A 4 46.51 9.07 -30.20
C SER A 4 45.65 8.74 -28.98
N VAL A 5 45.90 7.62 -28.29
CA VAL A 5 45.20 7.26 -27.05
C VAL A 5 45.62 8.18 -25.89
N ALA A 6 46.91 8.52 -25.80
CA ALA A 6 47.42 9.44 -24.79
C ALA A 6 46.86 10.86 -24.98
N GLU A 7 46.77 11.34 -26.22
CA GLU A 7 46.19 12.64 -26.56
C GLU A 7 44.69 12.72 -26.23
N LEU A 8 43.93 11.66 -26.54
CA LEU A 8 42.51 11.56 -26.16
C LEU A 8 42.32 11.54 -24.64
N ARG A 9 43.17 10.84 -23.88
CA ARG A 9 43.14 10.84 -22.41
C ARG A 9 43.41 12.23 -21.82
N ALA A 10 44.42 12.93 -22.33
CA ALA A 10 44.72 14.30 -21.91
C ALA A 10 43.55 15.26 -22.23
N ARG A 11 42.90 15.07 -23.38
CA ARG A 11 41.73 15.86 -23.76
C ARG A 11 40.53 15.59 -22.85
N ILE A 12 40.26 14.33 -22.52
CA ILE A 12 39.21 13.94 -21.58
C ILE A 12 39.48 14.57 -20.21
N GLN A 13 40.70 14.47 -19.69
CA GLN A 13 41.07 15.05 -18.39
C GLN A 13 40.83 16.57 -18.36
N LYS A 14 41.24 17.29 -19.41
CA LYS A 14 41.02 18.73 -19.54
C LYS A 14 39.52 19.09 -19.61
N LEU A 15 38.73 18.32 -20.35
CA LEU A 15 37.28 18.54 -20.43
C LEU A 15 36.60 18.25 -19.08
N SER A 16 37.02 17.21 -18.36
CA SER A 16 36.50 16.89 -17.03
C SER A 16 36.77 18.01 -16.03
N SER A 17 37.96 18.60 -16.02
CA SER A 17 38.27 19.71 -15.11
C SER A 17 37.46 20.98 -15.44
N GLU A 18 37.25 21.26 -16.73
CA GLU A 18 36.41 22.37 -17.18
C GLU A 18 34.94 22.15 -16.78
N ILE A 19 34.41 20.92 -16.95
CA ILE A 19 33.06 20.55 -16.49
C ILE A 19 32.94 20.77 -14.98
N GLU A 20 33.93 20.37 -14.20
CA GLU A 20 33.91 20.56 -12.74
C GLU A 20 33.91 22.05 -12.37
N LEU A 21 34.70 22.89 -13.05
CA LEU A 21 34.73 24.33 -12.84
C LEU A 21 33.41 25.00 -13.20
N GLN A 22 32.82 24.63 -14.34
CA GLN A 22 31.51 25.13 -14.76
C GLN A 22 30.39 24.71 -13.80
N LYS A 23 30.44 23.48 -13.28
CA LYS A 23 29.52 23.03 -12.23
C LYS A 23 29.64 23.88 -10.97
N LYS A 24 30.86 24.23 -10.53
CA LYS A 24 31.08 25.12 -9.37
C LYS A 24 30.58 26.54 -9.61
N LEU A 25 30.72 27.06 -10.83
CA LEU A 25 30.18 28.39 -11.17
C LEU A 25 28.64 28.37 -11.22
N LEU A 26 28.06 27.32 -11.79
CA LEU A 26 26.61 27.15 -11.85
C LEU A 26 26.01 27.12 -10.45
N THR A 27 26.55 26.32 -9.53
CA THR A 27 26.06 26.26 -8.14
C THR A 27 26.15 27.60 -7.43
N LYS A 28 27.21 28.38 -7.70
CA LYS A 28 27.33 29.75 -7.17
C LYS A 28 26.26 30.68 -7.73
N LEU A 29 26.06 30.72 -9.05
CA LEU A 29 25.05 31.57 -9.67
C LEU A 29 23.63 31.18 -9.26
N GLU A 30 23.36 29.89 -9.09
CA GLU A 30 22.10 29.37 -8.55
C GLU A 30 21.87 29.84 -7.11
N HIS A 31 22.91 29.81 -6.28
CA HIS A 31 22.86 30.35 -4.91
C HIS A 31 22.61 31.87 -4.89
N ASP A 32 23.34 32.64 -5.69
CA ASP A 32 23.17 34.10 -5.77
C ASP A 32 21.77 34.48 -6.28
N LYS A 33 21.28 33.77 -7.31
CA LYS A 33 19.90 33.91 -7.81
C LYS A 33 18.88 33.57 -6.72
N PHE A 34 19.09 32.51 -5.97
CA PHE A 34 18.22 32.11 -4.86
C PHE A 34 18.14 33.21 -3.79
N LEU A 35 19.28 33.78 -3.39
CA LEU A 35 19.33 34.88 -2.43
C LEU A 35 18.60 36.13 -2.94
N ALA A 36 18.83 36.52 -4.19
CA ALA A 36 18.15 37.66 -4.81
C ALA A 36 16.63 37.44 -4.89
N GLN A 37 16.19 36.23 -5.24
CA GLN A 37 14.77 35.87 -5.27
C GLN A 37 14.15 35.97 -3.87
N ARG A 38 14.86 35.52 -2.82
CA ARG A 38 14.40 35.58 -1.43
C ARG A 38 14.23 37.02 -0.95
N GLN A 39 15.13 37.92 -1.36
CA GLN A 39 15.02 39.36 -1.09
C GLN A 39 13.82 39.98 -1.79
N LEU A 40 13.62 39.66 -3.09
CA LEU A 40 12.46 40.13 -3.85
C LEU A 40 11.15 39.69 -3.19
N ASN A 41 11.05 38.42 -2.81
CA ASN A 41 9.88 37.87 -2.13
C ASN A 41 9.59 38.59 -0.81
N ALA A 42 10.62 38.95 -0.04
CA ALA A 42 10.45 39.68 1.21
C ALA A 42 9.84 41.08 1.02
N VAL A 43 10.13 41.75 -0.09
CA VAL A 43 9.54 43.07 -0.42
C VAL A 43 8.08 42.94 -0.85
N LEU A 44 7.74 41.85 -1.55
CA LEU A 44 6.43 41.63 -2.14
C LEU A 44 5.48 40.81 -1.26
N ASP A 45 5.91 40.38 -0.06
CA ASP A 45 5.24 39.33 0.72
C ASP A 45 3.85 39.74 1.24
N PRO A 46 2.75 39.16 0.69
CA PRO A 46 1.41 39.42 1.20
C PRO A 46 1.15 38.72 2.54
N VAL A 47 1.86 37.62 2.85
CA VAL A 47 1.67 36.84 4.08
C VAL A 47 2.25 37.55 5.30
N ALA A 48 3.26 38.40 5.13
CA ALA A 48 3.78 39.27 6.18
C ALA A 48 2.74 40.24 6.77
N ARG A 49 1.61 40.46 6.09
CA ARG A 49 0.49 41.31 6.55
C ARG A 49 -0.63 40.52 7.23
N LEU A 50 -0.59 39.19 7.16
CA LEU A 50 -1.60 38.32 7.76
C LEU A 50 -1.24 38.02 9.22
N PRO A 51 -2.22 37.88 10.11
CA PRO A 51 -2.00 37.31 11.43
C PRO A 51 -1.33 35.94 11.35
N LEU A 52 -0.52 35.60 12.35
CA LEU A 52 0.22 34.33 12.39
C LEU A 52 -0.71 33.12 12.26
N GLU A 53 -1.89 33.19 12.87
CA GLU A 53 -2.90 32.14 12.88
C GLU A 53 -3.44 31.88 11.47
N ILE A 54 -3.68 32.93 10.69
CA ILE A 54 -4.19 32.83 9.32
C ILE A 54 -3.11 32.24 8.41
N SER A 55 -1.87 32.73 8.52
CA SER A 55 -0.72 32.21 7.78
C SER A 55 -0.47 30.73 8.09
N SER A 56 -0.62 30.35 9.37
CA SER A 56 -0.47 28.96 9.82
C SER A 56 -1.56 28.05 9.24
N GLU A 57 -2.82 28.48 9.27
CA GLU A 57 -3.92 27.73 8.67
C GLU A 57 -3.74 27.56 7.16
N ILE A 58 -3.31 28.62 6.45
CA ILE A 58 -2.99 28.54 5.01
C ILE A 58 -1.92 27.48 4.76
N PHE A 59 -0.82 27.50 5.52
CA PHE A 59 0.28 26.54 5.34
C PHE A 59 -0.17 25.10 5.59
N LEU A 60 -0.99 24.87 6.62
CA LEU A 60 -1.53 23.54 6.92
C LEU A 60 -2.51 23.04 5.85
N ARG A 61 -3.32 23.92 5.27
CA ARG A 61 -4.24 23.58 4.17
C ARG A 61 -3.53 23.29 2.85
N CYS A 62 -2.30 23.78 2.69
CA CYS A 62 -1.46 23.46 1.54
C CYS A 62 -0.79 22.08 1.65
N LEU A 63 -0.82 21.44 2.82
CA LEU A 63 -0.33 20.06 2.95
C LEU A 63 -1.22 19.11 2.13
N PRO A 64 -0.63 18.12 1.44
CA PRO A 64 -1.43 17.06 0.86
C PRO A 64 -2.20 16.34 1.99
N PRO A 65 -3.43 15.86 1.73
CA PRO A 65 -4.17 15.08 2.72
C PRO A 65 -3.30 13.91 3.21
N LEU A 66 -3.17 13.73 4.53
CA LEU A 66 -2.52 12.57 5.14
C LEU A 66 -3.47 11.36 5.04
N PRO A 67 -3.65 10.82 3.82
CA PRO A 67 -3.11 9.51 3.44
C PRO A 67 -2.51 9.47 2.00
N ALA A 68 -2.14 10.60 1.42
CA ALA A 68 -1.64 10.74 0.04
C ALA A 68 -0.29 10.06 -0.25
N LEU A 69 0.30 9.34 0.72
CA LEU A 69 1.40 8.40 0.48
C LEU A 69 0.92 7.12 -0.24
N ASN A 70 -0.39 6.84 -0.26
CA ASN A 70 -1.02 5.73 -0.98
C ASN A 70 -1.21 5.94 -2.50
N LEU A 71 -0.51 6.89 -3.14
CA LEU A 71 -0.56 6.99 -4.60
C LEU A 71 0.14 5.77 -5.22
N PRO A 72 -0.49 5.10 -6.22
CA PRO A 72 0.16 4.00 -6.92
C PRO A 72 1.47 4.49 -7.53
N ALA A 73 2.53 3.67 -7.40
CA ALA A 73 3.89 3.93 -7.90
C ALA A 73 3.98 4.09 -9.44
N SER A 74 2.86 4.08 -10.15
CA SER A 74 2.79 4.25 -11.60
C SER A 74 2.27 5.66 -11.93
N GLY A 75 3.19 6.57 -12.19
CA GLY A 75 2.85 7.91 -12.65
C GLY A 75 4.03 8.85 -12.58
N THR A 76 4.72 9.02 -13.70
CA THR A 76 5.71 10.07 -13.96
C THR A 76 5.12 11.46 -13.71
N ARG A 77 5.11 11.93 -12.46
CA ARG A 77 4.79 13.32 -12.11
C ARG A 77 5.86 13.90 -11.18
N ARG A 78 6.24 15.13 -11.50
CA ARG A 78 7.29 15.91 -10.82
C ARG A 78 7.10 15.88 -9.30
N ARG A 79 8.18 15.49 -8.63
CA ARG A 79 8.37 15.39 -7.19
C ARG A 79 7.83 16.65 -6.48
N PRO A 80 6.82 16.57 -5.60
CA PRO A 80 6.57 17.67 -4.69
C PRO A 80 7.74 17.70 -3.70
N HIS A 81 8.56 18.76 -3.73
CA HIS A 81 9.43 19.05 -2.59
C HIS A 81 8.55 19.10 -1.33
N PRO A 82 8.98 18.53 -0.21
CA PRO A 82 8.18 18.56 1.01
C PRO A 82 7.91 20.03 1.34
N LEU A 83 6.62 20.39 1.34
CA LEU A 83 6.12 21.76 1.50
C LEU A 83 6.88 22.55 2.58
N PRO A 84 7.22 21.99 3.76
CA PRO A 84 7.99 22.71 4.76
C PRO A 84 9.33 23.27 4.25
N ILE A 85 10.08 22.52 3.43
CA ILE A 85 11.35 22.99 2.85
C ILE A 85 11.11 24.14 1.87
N LEU A 86 10.03 24.07 1.08
CA LEU A 86 9.65 25.17 0.19
C LEU A 86 9.33 26.44 1.00
N LEU A 87 8.55 26.31 2.08
CA LEU A 87 8.19 27.43 2.95
C LEU A 87 9.42 28.07 3.61
N LEU A 88 10.41 27.26 4.03
CA LEU A 88 11.66 27.78 4.59
C LEU A 88 12.46 28.66 3.61
N ASN A 89 12.30 28.41 2.30
CA ASN A 89 13.14 28.97 1.25
C ASN A 89 12.56 30.24 0.61
N ILE A 90 11.32 30.65 0.93
CA ILE A 90 10.63 31.78 0.28
C ILE A 90 11.14 33.15 0.73
N CYS A 91 11.07 33.44 2.04
CA CYS A 91 11.54 34.68 2.67
C CYS A 91 11.69 34.45 4.19
N ASN A 92 12.30 35.38 4.94
CA ASN A 92 12.52 35.22 6.40
C ASN A 92 11.22 35.13 7.22
N ALA A 93 10.16 35.84 6.79
CA ALA A 93 8.86 35.79 7.47
C ALA A 93 8.25 34.38 7.38
N TRP A 94 8.23 33.80 6.19
CA TRP A 94 7.73 32.43 5.97
C TRP A 94 8.60 31.40 6.68
N THR A 95 9.92 31.56 6.70
CA THR A 95 10.81 30.71 7.48
C THR A 95 10.42 30.74 8.97
N THR A 96 10.20 31.93 9.53
CA THR A 96 9.84 32.09 10.95
C THR A 96 8.49 31.45 11.25
N ILE A 97 7.50 31.67 10.40
CA ILE A 97 6.15 31.09 10.53
C ILE A 97 6.23 29.57 10.43
N ALA A 98 6.87 29.03 9.38
CA ALA A 98 6.96 27.57 9.16
C ALA A 98 7.72 26.84 10.28
N LEU A 99 8.78 27.45 10.84
CA LEU A 99 9.48 26.90 12.00
C LEU A 99 8.65 26.92 13.29
N SER A 100 7.66 27.83 13.39
CA SER A 100 6.78 27.93 14.57
C SER A 100 5.64 26.90 14.58
N ILE A 101 5.40 26.19 13.48
CA ILE A 101 4.26 25.27 13.30
C ILE A 101 4.76 23.81 13.32
N PRO A 102 4.66 23.07 14.46
CA PRO A 102 5.14 21.69 14.55
C PRO A 102 4.41 20.74 13.60
N ASP A 103 3.13 20.99 13.33
CA ASP A 103 2.28 20.15 12.48
C ASP A 103 2.74 20.10 11.01
N LEU A 104 3.55 21.08 10.55
CA LEU A 104 4.19 21.02 9.24
C LEU A 104 5.26 19.93 9.14
N TRP A 105 5.85 19.52 10.27
CA TRP A 105 6.99 18.62 10.35
C TRP A 105 6.59 17.19 10.70
N THR A 106 5.29 16.88 10.75
CA THR A 106 4.81 15.55 11.17
C THR A 106 4.91 14.49 10.08
N ALA A 107 5.11 14.87 8.82
CA ALA A 107 5.17 13.94 7.71
C ALA A 107 6.47 14.11 6.91
N ILE A 108 7.15 13.00 6.64
CA ILE A 108 8.37 12.97 5.80
C ILE A 108 8.39 11.73 4.93
N ASP A 109 8.76 11.92 3.66
CA ASP A 109 9.03 10.86 2.71
C ASP A 109 10.53 10.85 2.39
N ILE A 110 11.18 9.75 2.71
CA ILE A 110 12.63 9.58 2.62
C ILE A 110 12.94 8.73 1.40
N ILE A 111 13.73 9.26 0.47
CA ILE A 111 14.06 8.56 -0.77
C ILE A 111 15.56 8.24 -0.75
N PHE A 112 15.89 6.96 -0.92
CA PHE A 112 17.25 6.47 -1.01
C PHE A 112 17.77 6.41 -2.46
N PRO A 113 19.07 6.60 -2.69
CA PRO A 113 20.10 6.94 -1.69
C PRO A 113 19.92 8.38 -1.17
N CYS A 114 20.10 8.56 0.13
CA CYS A 114 20.06 9.88 0.76
C CYS A 114 21.34 10.66 0.44
N ALA A 115 21.23 11.99 0.32
CA ALA A 115 22.40 12.85 0.20
C ALA A 115 23.29 12.79 1.45
N GLU A 116 24.58 13.11 1.29
CA GLU A 116 25.47 13.34 2.44
C GLU A 116 24.85 14.41 3.36
N GLY A 117 24.93 14.18 4.67
CA GLY A 117 24.36 15.08 5.67
C GLY A 117 22.83 15.00 5.85
N PHE A 118 22.16 14.01 5.23
CA PHE A 118 20.72 13.84 5.39
C PHE A 118 20.32 13.47 6.84
N GLN A 119 21.22 12.85 7.60
CA GLN A 119 20.98 12.47 8.98
C GLN A 119 20.71 13.69 9.87
N GLU A 120 21.50 14.75 9.73
CA GLU A 120 21.30 16.00 10.48
C GLU A 120 19.99 16.68 10.06
N VAL A 121 19.66 16.63 8.76
CA VAL A 121 18.39 17.16 8.25
C VAL A 121 17.20 16.39 8.85
N LEU A 122 17.27 15.06 8.87
CA LEU A 122 16.23 14.20 9.43
C LEU A 122 16.07 14.43 10.94
N GLN A 123 17.17 14.50 11.70
CA GLN A 123 17.11 14.81 13.13
C GLN A 123 16.47 16.18 13.37
N THR A 124 16.87 17.20 12.61
CA THR A 124 16.29 18.55 12.70
C THR A 124 14.81 18.53 12.37
N TRP A 125 14.41 17.76 11.35
CA TRP A 125 13.01 17.58 10.97
C TRP A 125 12.19 16.99 12.11
N LEU A 126 12.63 15.86 12.67
CA LEU A 126 11.93 15.14 13.74
C LEU A 126 11.86 15.97 15.03
N GLN A 127 12.91 16.74 15.35
CA GLN A 127 12.89 17.67 16.49
C GLN A 127 11.84 18.77 16.33
N ARG A 128 11.61 19.27 15.10
CA ARG A 128 10.60 20.32 14.82
C ARG A 128 9.16 19.81 14.97
N ALA A 129 8.92 18.52 14.74
CA ALA A 129 7.63 17.89 15.00
C ALA A 129 7.28 17.82 16.50
N ARG A 130 8.27 18.02 17.38
CA ARG A 130 8.13 17.97 18.84
C ARG A 130 7.57 16.63 19.32
N ASN A 131 6.37 16.63 19.92
CA ASN A 131 5.68 15.45 20.45
C ASN A 131 4.45 15.08 19.61
N ARG A 132 4.37 15.56 18.36
CA ARG A 132 3.24 15.29 17.48
C ARG A 132 3.35 13.89 16.86
N PRO A 133 2.23 13.24 16.50
CA PRO A 133 2.25 11.95 15.83
C PRO A 133 2.91 12.06 14.45
N LEU A 134 3.86 11.17 14.16
CA LEU A 134 4.69 11.17 12.96
C LEU A 134 4.16 10.20 11.90
N SER A 135 4.22 10.62 10.64
CA SER A 135 3.98 9.80 9.45
C SER A 135 5.27 9.74 8.63
N ILE A 136 5.92 8.59 8.62
CA ILE A 136 7.21 8.41 7.94
C ILE A 136 7.05 7.37 6.85
N SER A 137 7.40 7.74 5.62
CA SER A 137 7.59 6.79 4.53
C SER A 137 9.04 6.77 4.09
N PHE A 138 9.53 5.63 3.64
CA PHE A 138 10.81 5.58 2.96
C PHE A 138 10.84 4.60 1.78
N ARG A 139 11.55 4.97 0.71
CA ARG A 139 11.61 4.29 -0.59
C ARG A 139 13.03 4.24 -1.15
N GLY A 140 13.31 3.33 -2.07
CA GLY A 140 14.64 3.18 -2.69
C GLY A 140 15.56 2.15 -2.02
N ASP A 141 16.80 2.09 -2.53
CA ASP A 141 17.80 1.06 -2.26
C ASP A 141 18.16 0.91 -0.76
N LEU A 142 18.35 -0.34 -0.35
CA LEU A 142 18.31 -0.83 1.02
C LEU A 142 19.61 -0.63 1.78
N TYR A 143 20.73 -0.45 1.07
CA TYR A 143 22.06 -0.33 1.68
C TYR A 143 22.24 0.90 2.58
N GLY A 144 21.45 1.96 2.37
CA GLY A 144 21.52 3.21 3.15
C GLY A 144 20.67 3.24 4.42
N ARG A 145 19.92 2.18 4.72
CA ARG A 145 18.83 2.23 5.72
C ARG A 145 19.30 2.20 7.17
N SER A 146 20.46 1.62 7.50
CA SER A 146 20.79 1.31 8.90
C SER A 146 20.87 2.53 9.80
N ALA A 147 21.58 3.58 9.38
CA ALA A 147 21.71 4.79 10.18
C ALA A 147 20.41 5.62 10.24
N VAL A 148 19.65 5.67 9.14
CA VAL A 148 18.36 6.37 9.08
C VAL A 148 17.30 5.65 9.91
N ALA A 149 17.27 4.31 9.85
CA ALA A 149 16.38 3.48 10.64
C ALA A 149 16.62 3.68 12.15
N GLY A 150 17.89 3.74 12.57
CA GLY A 150 18.24 4.06 13.96
C GLY A 150 17.64 5.38 14.46
N ILE A 151 17.68 6.43 13.63
CA ILE A 151 17.06 7.74 13.96
C ILE A 151 15.54 7.63 14.04
N ILE A 152 14.89 6.92 13.11
CA ILE A 152 13.43 6.71 13.10
C ILE A 152 12.99 5.97 14.37
N TRP A 153 13.71 4.92 14.77
CA TRP A 153 13.37 4.10 15.92
C TRP A 153 13.54 4.83 17.26
N GLN A 154 14.46 5.80 17.36
CA GLN A 154 14.55 6.70 18.52
C GLN A 154 13.25 7.49 18.74
N HIS A 155 12.52 7.80 17.66
CA HIS A 155 11.23 8.48 17.69
C HIS A 155 10.02 7.51 17.66
N GLY A 156 10.24 6.21 17.89
CA GLY A 156 9.23 5.15 17.79
C GLY A 156 7.92 5.42 18.55
N ARG A 157 7.99 6.11 19.69
CA ARG A 157 6.81 6.47 20.50
C ARG A 157 5.86 7.46 19.83
N GLN A 158 6.35 8.23 18.86
CA GLN A 158 5.57 9.22 18.13
C GLN A 158 5.08 8.68 16.78
N LEU A 159 5.61 7.54 16.31
CA LEU A 159 5.23 6.99 15.01
C LEU A 159 3.75 6.60 15.02
N ARG A 160 2.98 7.20 14.10
CA ARG A 160 1.57 6.92 13.85
C ARG A 160 1.36 6.17 12.56
N ASN A 161 2.07 6.58 11.51
CA ASN A 161 2.05 5.91 10.22
C ASN A 161 3.48 5.58 9.81
N LEU A 162 3.72 4.34 9.44
CA LEU A 162 5.02 3.87 8.96
C LEU A 162 4.82 3.13 7.64
N GLU A 163 5.43 3.64 6.58
CA GLU A 163 5.42 3.02 5.27
C GLU A 163 6.84 2.72 4.79
N ILE A 164 7.06 1.47 4.39
CA ILE A 164 8.34 0.96 3.94
C ILE A 164 8.17 0.46 2.51
N CYS A 165 8.63 1.24 1.55
CA CYS A 165 8.68 0.83 0.15
C CYS A 165 10.08 0.34 -0.17
N ALA A 166 10.21 -0.85 -0.74
CA ALA A 166 11.47 -1.37 -1.22
C ALA A 166 11.42 -1.40 -2.76
N ASP A 167 12.24 -0.54 -3.34
CA ASP A 167 12.38 -0.36 -4.77
C ASP A 167 13.79 -0.83 -5.12
N THR A 168 13.99 -2.14 -5.24
CA THR A 168 15.27 -2.70 -5.70
C THR A 168 15.08 -3.21 -7.12
N GLU A 169 15.70 -2.54 -8.09
CA GLU A 169 15.87 -3.06 -9.46
C GLU A 169 17.05 -4.07 -9.54
N ASP A 170 17.80 -4.24 -8.44
CA ASP A 170 18.98 -5.09 -8.41
C ASP A 170 18.58 -6.58 -8.44
N GLU A 171 18.92 -7.24 -9.55
CA GLU A 171 18.74 -8.69 -9.77
C GLU A 171 19.72 -9.56 -8.95
N GLU A 172 20.67 -8.96 -8.22
CA GLU A 172 21.60 -9.66 -7.33
C GLU A 172 20.91 -10.05 -6.01
N GLY A 173 20.04 -11.05 -6.10
CA GLY A 173 19.11 -11.55 -5.07
C GLY A 173 19.72 -12.26 -3.86
N ASP A 174 20.84 -11.79 -3.31
CA ASP A 174 21.56 -12.44 -2.19
C ASP A 174 21.58 -11.60 -0.89
N LYS A 175 20.78 -10.54 -0.80
CA LYS A 175 20.78 -9.68 0.41
C LYS A 175 19.40 -9.53 1.04
N VAL A 176 19.28 -10.20 2.18
CA VAL A 176 18.25 -10.00 3.20
C VAL A 176 18.05 -8.53 3.52
N ILE A 177 16.79 -8.11 3.48
CA ILE A 177 16.37 -6.77 3.81
C ILE A 177 16.24 -6.66 5.31
N ASP A 178 17.18 -5.96 5.93
CA ASP A 178 17.07 -5.64 7.34
C ASP A 178 16.23 -4.38 7.54
N LEU A 179 14.94 -4.56 7.86
CA LEU A 179 14.04 -3.45 8.22
C LEU A 179 14.55 -2.64 9.41
N PHE A 180 15.29 -3.29 10.31
CA PHE A 180 15.74 -2.71 11.56
C PHE A 180 17.09 -2.01 11.44
N GLY A 181 17.85 -2.32 10.38
CA GLY A 181 19.16 -1.71 10.17
C GLY A 181 20.15 -2.02 11.31
N GLY A 182 20.03 -3.18 11.93
CA GLY A 182 20.76 -3.62 13.11
C GLY A 182 20.18 -3.15 14.46
N ALA A 183 19.17 -2.27 14.46
CA ALA A 183 18.58 -1.74 15.68
C ALA A 183 17.11 -2.16 15.84
N ILE A 184 16.83 -3.01 16.84
CA ILE A 184 15.46 -3.39 17.17
C ILE A 184 14.69 -2.17 17.69
N PRO A 185 13.54 -1.82 17.10
CA PRO A 185 12.73 -0.71 17.59
C PRO A 185 12.23 -0.97 19.00
N GLY A 186 12.13 0.10 19.79
CA GLY A 186 11.37 0.08 21.04
C GLY A 186 9.86 -0.07 20.79
N PRO A 187 9.03 -0.05 21.84
CA PRO A 187 7.58 -0.09 21.70
C PRO A 187 7.07 1.06 20.79
N LEU A 188 6.12 0.73 19.93
CA LEU A 188 5.46 1.62 18.95
C LEU A 188 3.99 1.85 19.35
N PRO A 189 3.71 2.50 20.51
CA PRO A 189 2.37 2.58 21.09
C PRO A 189 1.40 3.45 20.29
N MET A 190 1.89 4.35 19.43
CA MET A 190 1.04 5.26 18.65
C MET A 190 0.82 4.78 17.21
N LEU A 191 1.43 3.66 16.80
CA LEU A 191 1.38 3.21 15.42
C LEU A 191 -0.01 2.68 15.09
N GLU A 192 -0.71 3.37 14.19
CA GLU A 192 -2.05 3.04 13.69
C GLU A 192 -1.96 2.35 12.32
N THR A 193 -1.01 2.76 11.47
CA THR A 193 -0.87 2.24 10.11
C THR A 193 0.55 1.74 9.89
N LEU A 194 0.68 0.47 9.49
CA LEU A 194 1.93 -0.15 9.06
C LEU A 194 1.79 -0.65 7.62
N ALA A 195 2.57 -0.08 6.70
CA ALA A 195 2.60 -0.51 5.31
C ALA A 195 4.01 -0.96 4.91
N ILE A 196 4.11 -2.12 4.28
CA ILE A 196 5.33 -2.66 3.71
C ILE A 196 5.02 -3.04 2.27
N ARG A 197 5.72 -2.43 1.32
CA ARG A 197 5.47 -2.56 -0.13
C ARG A 197 6.79 -2.88 -0.84
N GLY A 198 6.86 -3.97 -1.58
CA GLY A 198 7.94 -4.26 -2.54
C GLY A 198 7.44 -4.03 -3.97
N LEU A 199 8.31 -3.50 -4.85
CA LEU A 199 8.01 -3.38 -6.29
C LEU A 199 8.15 -4.71 -7.06
N ILE A 200 8.99 -5.62 -6.56
CA ILE A 200 9.30 -6.93 -7.15
C ILE A 200 9.34 -7.94 -5.99
N ASP A 201 9.06 -9.22 -6.26
CA ASP A 201 9.17 -10.29 -5.27
C ASP A 201 10.53 -10.24 -4.58
N MET A 202 10.53 -9.68 -3.37
CA MET A 202 11.77 -9.58 -2.62
C MET A 202 12.10 -10.98 -2.12
N GLN A 203 13.06 -11.62 -2.78
CA GLN A 203 13.42 -13.02 -2.57
C GLN A 203 13.91 -13.31 -1.14
N GLU A 204 14.23 -12.28 -0.34
CA GLU A 204 14.82 -12.44 1.00
C GLU A 204 14.28 -11.44 2.04
N PHE A 205 12.95 -11.31 2.13
CA PHE A 205 12.36 -10.60 3.27
C PHE A 205 12.09 -11.55 4.44
N HIS A 206 12.58 -11.23 5.65
CA HIS A 206 12.31 -12.04 6.84
C HIS A 206 10.93 -11.72 7.43
N GLY A 207 9.95 -12.63 7.25
CA GLY A 207 8.61 -12.51 7.85
C GLY A 207 8.61 -12.34 9.38
N SER A 208 9.68 -12.79 10.04
CA SER A 208 9.91 -12.57 11.47
C SER A 208 9.99 -11.09 11.87
N GLN A 209 10.51 -10.23 10.99
CA GLN A 209 10.61 -8.78 11.25
C GLN A 209 9.23 -8.12 11.25
N ILE A 210 8.30 -8.56 10.39
CA ILE A 210 6.90 -8.11 10.40
C ILE A 210 6.23 -8.51 11.71
N LEU A 211 6.37 -9.78 12.11
CA LEU A 211 5.82 -10.25 13.38
C LEU A 211 6.38 -9.46 14.57
N GLN A 212 7.67 -9.13 14.54
CA GLN A 212 8.30 -8.30 15.56
C GLN A 212 7.74 -6.88 15.58
N LEU A 213 7.57 -6.23 14.43
CA LEU A 213 6.92 -4.91 14.35
C LEU A 213 5.49 -4.94 14.88
N LEU A 214 4.70 -5.93 14.49
CA LEU A 214 3.33 -6.11 14.96
C LEU A 214 3.27 -6.35 16.48
N ARG A 215 4.24 -7.06 17.06
CA ARG A 215 4.35 -7.23 18.53
C ARG A 215 4.69 -5.93 19.25
N LEU A 216 5.49 -5.08 18.64
CA LEU A 216 5.87 -3.78 19.21
C LEU A 216 4.75 -2.74 19.06
N ALA A 217 3.78 -2.98 18.20
CA ALA A 217 2.74 -2.04 17.80
C ALA A 217 1.32 -2.55 18.11
N PRO A 218 0.90 -2.58 19.40
CA PRO A 218 -0.38 -3.18 19.81
C PRO A 218 -1.63 -2.40 19.36
N ASN A 219 -1.46 -1.15 18.92
CA ASN A 219 -2.55 -0.25 18.51
C ASN A 219 -2.69 -0.12 16.98
N VAL A 220 -2.02 -0.99 16.21
CA VAL A 220 -2.14 -0.98 14.75
C VAL A 220 -3.58 -1.33 14.36
N VAL A 221 -4.15 -0.46 13.54
CA VAL A 221 -5.52 -0.56 12.99
C VAL A 221 -5.48 -1.10 11.57
N GLU A 222 -4.46 -0.72 10.80
CA GLU A 222 -4.27 -1.13 9.41
C GLU A 222 -2.86 -1.66 9.17
N CYS A 223 -2.77 -2.85 8.58
CA CYS A 223 -1.54 -3.46 8.13
C CYS A 223 -1.62 -3.82 6.64
N ILE A 224 -0.67 -3.34 5.85
CA ILE A 224 -0.59 -3.54 4.41
C ILE A 224 0.75 -4.20 4.08
N ILE A 225 0.72 -5.34 3.40
CA ILE A 225 1.91 -6.12 3.01
C ILE A 225 1.79 -6.46 1.53
N HIS A 226 2.51 -5.77 0.66
CA HIS A 226 2.43 -5.92 -0.81
C HIS A 226 3.80 -6.32 -1.38
N GLY A 227 3.87 -7.26 -2.33
CA GLY A 227 5.11 -7.58 -3.05
C GLY A 227 6.24 -8.11 -2.17
N VAL A 228 5.89 -8.81 -1.08
CA VAL A 228 6.85 -9.41 -0.16
C VAL A 228 6.60 -10.92 -0.13
N SER A 229 7.61 -11.71 -0.51
CA SER A 229 7.61 -13.16 -0.30
C SER A 229 8.38 -13.45 0.99
N PRO A 230 7.70 -13.56 2.15
CA PRO A 230 8.39 -13.75 3.41
C PRO A 230 9.07 -15.12 3.46
N VAL A 231 10.38 -15.14 3.68
CA VAL A 231 11.10 -16.33 4.11
C VAL A 231 10.92 -16.45 5.63
N TRP A 232 10.06 -17.37 6.04
CA TRP A 232 9.82 -17.67 7.45
C TRP A 232 10.90 -18.63 7.94
N TYR A 233 12.07 -18.11 8.31
CA TYR A 233 13.05 -18.90 9.06
C TYR A 233 12.43 -19.29 10.42
N ILE A 234 12.55 -20.57 10.76
CA ILE A 234 11.86 -21.32 11.83
C ILE A 234 12.03 -20.76 13.27
N ALA A 235 12.69 -19.61 13.46
CA ALA A 235 13.22 -19.19 14.76
C ALA A 235 12.29 -18.31 15.64
N LEU A 236 10.96 -18.35 15.49
CA LEU A 236 10.06 -17.70 16.47
C LEU A 236 9.12 -18.71 17.13
N GLN A 237 9.61 -19.31 18.22
CA GLN A 237 8.83 -20.10 19.20
C GLN A 237 7.95 -19.23 20.13
N SER A 238 7.70 -17.96 19.80
CA SER A 238 7.01 -17.05 20.72
C SER A 238 5.49 -17.03 20.45
N GLN A 239 4.73 -16.86 21.53
CA GLN A 239 3.26 -16.73 21.54
C GLN A 239 2.73 -15.95 20.33
N MET A 240 1.65 -16.46 19.74
CA MET A 240 0.92 -15.80 18.66
C MET A 240 0.41 -14.45 19.18
N PRO A 241 0.83 -13.30 18.61
CA PRO A 241 0.29 -12.03 19.03
C PRO A 241 -1.19 -11.98 18.66
N VAL A 242 -2.01 -11.72 19.68
CA VAL A 242 -3.42 -11.36 19.48
C VAL A 242 -3.45 -9.86 19.25
N LEU A 243 -3.74 -9.44 18.02
CA LEU A 243 -3.86 -8.02 17.68
C LEU A 243 -5.33 -7.63 17.77
N SER A 244 -5.75 -7.14 18.93
CA SER A 244 -7.15 -6.83 19.24
C SER A 244 -7.65 -5.50 18.67
N ASN A 245 -6.79 -4.73 18.01
CA ASN A 245 -7.16 -3.44 17.39
C ASN A 245 -7.07 -3.47 15.86
N LEU A 246 -6.50 -4.54 15.29
CA LEU A 246 -6.31 -4.62 13.84
C LEU A 246 -7.66 -4.84 13.16
N ARG A 247 -8.04 -3.90 12.31
CA ARG A 247 -9.30 -3.91 11.55
C ARG A 247 -9.09 -4.24 10.08
N ARG A 248 -7.95 -3.86 9.51
CA ARG A 248 -7.65 -4.05 8.09
C ARG A 248 -6.31 -4.76 7.92
N LEU A 249 -6.32 -5.90 7.24
CA LEU A 249 -5.12 -6.64 6.86
C LEU A 249 -5.15 -6.88 5.35
N LEU A 250 -4.22 -6.28 4.63
CA LEU A 250 -4.18 -6.33 3.17
C LEU A 250 -2.88 -6.97 2.69
N PHE A 251 -2.98 -8.16 2.09
CA PHE A 251 -1.92 -8.74 1.28
C PHE A 251 -2.11 -8.33 -0.18
N GLY A 252 -1.08 -7.72 -0.75
CA GLY A 252 -1.05 -7.31 -2.15
C GLY A 252 -0.77 -8.48 -3.10
N PRO A 253 -0.91 -8.26 -4.42
CA PRO A 253 -0.45 -9.22 -5.42
C PRO A 253 1.07 -9.38 -5.32
N CYS A 254 1.53 -10.59 -5.52
CA CYS A 254 2.93 -10.98 -5.45
C CYS A 254 3.08 -12.15 -6.46
N THR A 255 4.22 -12.26 -7.13
CA THR A 255 4.37 -13.06 -8.36
C THR A 255 4.90 -14.48 -8.13
N GLU A 256 5.62 -14.74 -7.04
CA GLU A 256 6.24 -16.02 -6.68
C GLU A 256 5.48 -16.81 -5.60
N SER A 257 5.30 -18.12 -5.78
CA SER A 257 4.75 -18.99 -4.73
C SER A 257 5.66 -19.02 -3.49
N PRO A 258 5.11 -19.12 -2.26
CA PRO A 258 5.89 -19.19 -1.04
C PRO A 258 6.83 -20.40 -1.06
N LYS A 259 8.10 -20.17 -0.71
CA LYS A 259 9.14 -21.23 -0.61
C LYS A 259 9.00 -22.09 0.67
N SER A 260 8.11 -21.73 1.59
CA SER A 260 7.88 -22.39 2.89
C SER A 260 6.39 -22.57 3.16
N ASP A 261 6.04 -23.64 3.89
CA ASP A 261 4.67 -23.87 4.34
C ASP A 261 4.27 -22.96 5.52
N ASP A 262 5.21 -22.29 6.18
CA ASP A 262 4.91 -21.34 7.24
C ASP A 262 4.41 -20.01 6.67
N ASP A 263 3.42 -19.38 7.31
CA ASP A 263 2.79 -18.15 6.84
C ASP A 263 2.33 -17.25 7.99
N LEU A 264 2.09 -15.98 7.70
CA LEU A 264 1.71 -14.99 8.71
C LEU A 264 0.39 -15.35 9.38
N LEU A 265 -0.58 -15.87 8.62
CA LEU A 265 -1.91 -16.17 9.13
C LEU A 265 -1.89 -17.34 10.11
N LYS A 266 -0.99 -18.32 9.98
CA LYS A 266 -0.77 -19.37 10.99
C LYS A 266 -0.37 -18.82 12.36
N ARG A 267 0.25 -17.64 12.40
CA ARG A 267 0.88 -17.07 13.61
C ARG A 267 0.11 -15.90 14.22
N LEU A 268 -1.02 -15.50 13.62
CA LEU A 268 -1.86 -14.40 14.09
C LEU A 268 -3.23 -14.89 14.56
N SER A 269 -3.79 -14.17 15.54
CA SER A 269 -5.22 -14.21 15.91
C SER A 269 -5.75 -12.78 15.89
N LEU A 270 -6.76 -12.55 15.04
CA LEU A 270 -7.24 -11.21 14.69
C LEU A 270 -8.75 -11.09 14.91
N PRO A 271 -9.22 -11.05 16.18
CA PRO A 271 -10.65 -11.15 16.51
C PRO A 271 -11.47 -9.92 16.11
N THR A 272 -10.85 -8.79 15.80
CA THR A 272 -11.52 -7.54 15.42
C THR A 272 -11.40 -7.21 13.94
N LEU A 273 -10.94 -8.16 13.12
CA LEU A 273 -10.66 -7.93 11.72
C LEU A 273 -11.96 -7.70 10.93
N GLU A 274 -12.05 -6.56 10.25
CA GLU A 274 -13.22 -6.16 9.44
C GLU A 274 -12.94 -6.28 7.95
N THR A 275 -11.69 -6.13 7.52
CA THR A 275 -11.29 -6.26 6.11
C THR A 275 -10.06 -7.14 5.97
N LEU A 276 -10.16 -8.15 5.11
CA LEU A 276 -9.06 -9.05 4.76
C LEU A 276 -8.89 -9.08 3.25
N SER A 277 -7.68 -8.81 2.76
CA SER A 277 -7.29 -9.10 1.37
C SER A 277 -6.18 -10.13 1.37
N VAL A 278 -6.36 -11.27 0.71
CA VAL A 278 -5.39 -12.37 0.64
C VAL A 278 -5.21 -12.86 -0.78
N SER A 279 -4.01 -13.36 -1.10
CA SER A 279 -3.74 -14.05 -2.36
C SER A 279 -3.60 -15.55 -2.09
N LEU A 280 -4.42 -16.39 -2.75
CA LEU A 280 -4.41 -17.84 -2.56
C LEU A 280 -3.14 -18.50 -3.11
N ARG A 281 -2.39 -17.79 -3.96
CA ARG A 281 -1.03 -18.19 -4.34
C ARG A 281 -0.08 -18.30 -3.13
N TYR A 282 -0.37 -17.58 -2.03
CA TYR A 282 0.45 -17.56 -0.81
C TYR A 282 -0.20 -18.29 0.36
N VAL A 283 -1.49 -18.06 0.53
CA VAL A 283 -2.27 -18.62 1.62
C VAL A 283 -3.21 -19.63 1.01
N SER A 284 -2.91 -20.92 1.15
CA SER A 284 -3.85 -21.95 0.72
C SER A 284 -5.19 -21.78 1.43
N SER A 285 -6.24 -22.23 0.76
CA SER A 285 -7.60 -22.21 1.31
C SER A 285 -7.72 -22.91 2.68
N ASP A 286 -6.96 -23.98 2.94
CA ASP A 286 -6.88 -24.64 4.25
C ASP A 286 -6.32 -23.75 5.36
N LYS A 287 -5.30 -22.95 5.03
CA LYS A 287 -4.66 -22.01 5.98
C LYS A 287 -5.61 -20.87 6.30
N LEU A 288 -6.30 -20.36 5.28
CA LEU A 288 -7.34 -19.36 5.45
C LEU A 288 -8.47 -19.90 6.35
N PHE A 289 -8.96 -21.11 6.10
CA PHE A 289 -9.98 -21.76 6.92
C PHE A 289 -9.56 -21.86 8.38
N SER A 290 -8.36 -22.40 8.64
CA SER A 290 -7.80 -22.55 9.98
C SER A 290 -7.65 -21.22 10.70
N PHE A 291 -7.32 -20.14 9.97
CA PHE A 291 -7.24 -18.78 10.50
C PHE A 291 -8.63 -18.23 10.87
N LEU A 292 -9.63 -18.43 10.00
CA LEU A 292 -11.00 -17.98 10.22
C LEU A 292 -11.66 -18.68 11.40
N GLU A 293 -11.48 -20.00 11.53
CA GLU A 293 -11.96 -20.75 12.71
C GLU A 293 -11.32 -20.21 13.99
N ARG A 294 -10.00 -20.03 13.99
CA ARG A 294 -9.25 -19.60 15.18
C ARG A 294 -9.55 -18.16 15.59
N SER A 295 -9.72 -17.25 14.63
CA SER A 295 -9.90 -15.82 14.92
C SER A 295 -11.35 -15.40 15.02
N SER A 296 -12.28 -16.13 14.37
CA SER A 296 -13.71 -15.81 14.27
C SER A 296 -13.99 -14.31 14.05
N PRO A 297 -13.34 -13.67 13.06
CA PRO A 297 -13.41 -12.22 12.91
C PRO A 297 -14.77 -11.74 12.36
N PRO A 298 -15.26 -10.55 12.75
CA PRO A 298 -16.47 -9.94 12.21
C PRO A 298 -16.20 -9.30 10.83
N LEU A 299 -15.69 -10.09 9.87
CA LEU A 299 -15.31 -9.61 8.55
C LEU A 299 -16.50 -9.01 7.82
N GLN A 300 -16.33 -7.79 7.33
CA GLN A 300 -17.28 -7.06 6.49
C GLN A 300 -16.87 -7.10 5.03
N GLU A 301 -15.56 -7.14 4.75
CA GLU A 301 -15.00 -7.23 3.40
C GLU A 301 -13.91 -8.29 3.30
N LEU A 302 -14.04 -9.15 2.30
CA LEU A 302 -13.05 -10.18 1.96
C LEU A 302 -12.68 -10.02 0.48
N VAL A 303 -11.40 -9.86 0.22
CA VAL A 303 -10.81 -9.85 -1.12
C VAL A 303 -9.89 -11.06 -1.24
N VAL A 304 -10.13 -11.89 -2.24
CA VAL A 304 -9.32 -13.08 -2.50
C VAL A 304 -8.76 -12.96 -3.91
N GLY A 305 -7.46 -13.13 -4.10
CA GLY A 305 -6.84 -13.08 -5.42
C GLY A 305 -6.02 -14.32 -5.75
N GLY A 306 -5.96 -14.69 -7.02
CA GLY A 306 -5.01 -15.65 -7.57
C GLY A 306 -5.09 -17.05 -6.98
N GLY A 307 -5.72 -17.97 -7.71
CA GLY A 307 -5.58 -19.41 -7.54
C GLY A 307 -5.45 -20.05 -8.91
N HIS A 308 -4.42 -20.89 -9.12
CA HIS A 308 -4.30 -21.72 -10.34
C HIS A 308 -4.62 -23.18 -10.06
N GLU A 309 -4.73 -23.58 -8.79
CA GLU A 309 -4.96 -24.96 -8.41
C GLU A 309 -6.45 -25.22 -8.12
N PRO A 310 -7.08 -26.21 -8.79
CA PRO A 310 -8.51 -26.53 -8.63
C PRO A 310 -8.94 -26.90 -7.20
N ARG A 311 -7.99 -27.28 -6.34
CA ARG A 311 -8.29 -27.73 -4.96
C ARG A 311 -8.68 -26.59 -4.03
N ASP A 312 -8.32 -25.34 -4.34
CA ASP A 312 -8.57 -24.22 -3.44
C ASP A 312 -10.05 -23.79 -3.38
N SER A 313 -10.83 -24.09 -4.43
CA SER A 313 -12.21 -23.62 -4.56
C SER A 313 -13.20 -24.20 -3.56
N PHE A 314 -13.13 -25.50 -3.29
CA PHE A 314 -14.05 -26.16 -2.34
C PHE A 314 -13.87 -25.62 -0.92
N ARG A 315 -12.62 -25.47 -0.49
CA ARG A 315 -12.29 -24.97 0.85
C ARG A 315 -12.58 -23.49 1.01
N LEU A 316 -12.48 -22.70 -0.07
CA LEU A 316 -12.90 -21.32 -0.04
C LEU A 316 -14.42 -21.18 0.19
N GLN A 317 -15.25 -22.07 -0.37
CA GLN A 317 -16.68 -22.09 -0.05
C GLN A 317 -16.92 -22.36 1.44
N GLU A 318 -16.18 -23.29 2.05
CA GLU A 318 -16.26 -23.56 3.49
C GLU A 318 -15.82 -22.34 4.32
N CYS A 319 -14.76 -21.64 3.90
CA CYS A 319 -14.33 -20.38 4.51
C CYS A 319 -15.45 -19.33 4.49
N LEU A 320 -16.14 -19.17 3.35
CA LEU A 320 -17.22 -18.19 3.21
C LEU A 320 -18.42 -18.52 4.13
N ARG A 321 -18.68 -19.80 4.44
CA ARG A 321 -19.73 -20.18 5.40
C ARG A 321 -19.44 -19.70 6.82
N LEU A 322 -18.17 -19.51 7.18
CA LEU A 322 -17.77 -18.98 8.49
C LEU A 322 -18.00 -17.46 8.63
N LEU A 323 -18.43 -16.76 7.57
CA LEU A 323 -18.47 -15.30 7.50
C LEU A 323 -19.88 -14.72 7.32
N PRO A 324 -20.80 -14.89 8.30
CA PRO A 324 -22.16 -14.39 8.18
C PRO A 324 -22.25 -12.85 8.17
N SER A 325 -21.25 -12.14 8.71
CA SER A 325 -21.16 -10.68 8.73
C SER A 325 -20.70 -10.05 7.40
N LEU A 326 -20.30 -10.87 6.43
CA LEU A 326 -19.68 -10.39 5.20
C LEU A 326 -20.68 -9.58 4.35
N THR A 327 -20.30 -8.34 4.04
CA THR A 327 -21.11 -7.42 3.22
C THR A 327 -20.56 -7.24 1.81
N ARG A 328 -19.24 -7.36 1.66
CA ARG A 328 -18.53 -7.20 0.38
C ARG A 328 -17.60 -8.38 0.16
N PHE A 329 -17.77 -9.05 -0.97
CA PHE A 329 -16.88 -10.13 -1.39
C PHE A 329 -16.33 -9.85 -2.78
N LYS A 330 -15.00 -9.87 -2.89
CA LYS A 330 -14.28 -9.68 -4.16
C LYS A 330 -13.37 -10.86 -4.40
N VAL A 331 -13.39 -11.40 -5.61
CA VAL A 331 -12.44 -12.43 -6.04
C VAL A 331 -11.73 -11.99 -7.32
N TRP A 332 -10.43 -12.26 -7.42
CA TRP A 332 -9.61 -11.99 -8.60
C TRP A 332 -9.03 -13.28 -9.16
N PHE A 333 -9.14 -13.48 -10.47
CA PHE A 333 -8.64 -14.69 -11.14
C PHE A 333 -9.15 -15.98 -10.48
N PRO A 334 -10.47 -16.15 -10.34
CA PRO A 334 -11.02 -17.41 -9.84
C PRO A 334 -10.68 -18.55 -10.81
N ASP A 335 -10.48 -19.76 -10.28
CA ASP A 335 -10.37 -20.96 -11.11
C ASP A 335 -11.73 -21.32 -11.78
N SER A 336 -11.72 -22.32 -12.66
CA SER A 336 -12.91 -22.74 -13.42
C SER A 336 -14.03 -23.31 -12.55
N ASP A 337 -13.68 -23.90 -11.40
CA ASP A 337 -14.62 -24.61 -10.54
C ASP A 337 -15.26 -23.66 -9.51
N PHE A 338 -14.56 -22.58 -9.15
CA PHE A 338 -14.99 -21.61 -8.16
C PHE A 338 -16.36 -21.00 -8.46
N ALA A 339 -16.52 -20.47 -9.68
CA ALA A 339 -17.73 -19.73 -10.05
C ALA A 339 -18.99 -20.62 -10.01
N PRO A 340 -19.02 -21.82 -10.63
CA PRO A 340 -20.15 -22.75 -10.49
C PRO A 340 -20.49 -23.11 -9.04
N ILE A 341 -19.47 -23.36 -8.21
CA ILE A 341 -19.64 -23.68 -6.78
C ILE A 341 -20.26 -22.49 -6.03
N LEU A 342 -19.72 -21.29 -6.23
CA LEU A 342 -20.23 -20.07 -5.61
C LEU A 342 -21.66 -19.76 -6.05
N PHE A 343 -21.97 -19.84 -7.34
CA PHE A 343 -23.31 -19.55 -7.87
C PHE A 343 -24.35 -20.49 -7.28
N THR A 344 -24.00 -21.78 -7.16
CA THR A 344 -24.86 -22.77 -6.52
C THR A 344 -25.08 -22.45 -5.04
N ALA A 345 -24.02 -22.07 -4.31
CA ALA A 345 -24.11 -21.71 -2.90
C ALA A 345 -24.97 -20.45 -2.68
N LEU A 346 -24.89 -19.46 -3.57
CA LEU A 346 -25.65 -18.21 -3.47
C LEU A 346 -27.17 -18.42 -3.61
N VAL A 347 -27.65 -19.54 -4.15
CA VAL A 347 -29.09 -19.84 -4.20
C VAL A 347 -29.67 -19.97 -2.78
N ASP A 348 -28.90 -20.49 -1.82
CA ASP A 348 -29.33 -20.61 -0.43
C ASP A 348 -29.16 -19.28 0.30
N SER A 349 -30.27 -18.64 0.68
CA SER A 349 -30.27 -17.35 1.41
C SER A 349 -29.51 -17.35 2.74
N SER A 350 -29.29 -18.52 3.35
CA SER A 350 -28.51 -18.64 4.59
C SER A 350 -27.00 -18.46 4.36
N PHE A 351 -26.53 -18.74 3.14
CA PHE A 351 -25.14 -18.53 2.76
C PHE A 351 -24.88 -17.03 2.56
N LEU A 352 -23.94 -16.44 3.30
CA LEU A 352 -23.63 -15.00 3.25
C LEU A 352 -24.90 -14.10 3.34
N PRO A 353 -25.63 -14.13 4.48
CA PRO A 353 -26.93 -13.49 4.64
C PRO A 353 -26.87 -11.96 4.69
N ASN A 354 -25.69 -11.35 4.79
CA ASN A 354 -25.49 -9.90 4.78
C ASN A 354 -24.79 -9.38 3.52
N LEU A 355 -24.56 -10.24 2.51
CA LEU A 355 -23.86 -9.87 1.29
C LEU A 355 -24.64 -8.81 0.50
N ARG A 356 -23.98 -7.70 0.20
CA ARG A 356 -24.52 -6.57 -0.58
C ARG A 356 -23.78 -6.37 -1.88
N ASN A 357 -22.46 -6.59 -1.88
CA ASN A 357 -21.62 -6.36 -3.05
C ASN A 357 -20.83 -7.62 -3.37
N LEU A 358 -21.04 -8.15 -4.57
CA LEU A 358 -20.26 -9.26 -5.13
C LEU A 358 -19.44 -8.75 -6.32
N THR A 359 -18.14 -9.01 -6.32
CA THR A 359 -17.28 -8.69 -7.46
C THR A 359 -16.41 -9.89 -7.83
N ILE A 360 -16.45 -10.28 -9.09
CA ILE A 360 -15.65 -11.35 -9.67
C ILE A 360 -14.85 -10.75 -10.81
N HIS A 361 -13.55 -10.57 -10.60
CA HIS A 361 -12.63 -10.04 -11.57
C HIS A 361 -12.02 -11.16 -12.41
N ASN A 362 -11.90 -10.91 -13.71
CA ASN A 362 -11.10 -11.71 -14.63
C ASN A 362 -11.58 -13.16 -14.80
N LEU A 363 -12.90 -13.34 -14.88
CA LEU A 363 -13.58 -14.62 -14.99
C LEU A 363 -13.50 -15.17 -16.43
N THR A 364 -12.99 -16.40 -16.55
CA THR A 364 -12.89 -17.12 -17.84
C THR A 364 -14.20 -17.84 -18.14
N GLN A 365 -15.03 -17.27 -19.02
CA GLN A 365 -16.36 -17.79 -19.33
C GLN A 365 -16.33 -19.18 -19.98
N LEU A 366 -15.33 -19.45 -20.82
CA LEU A 366 -15.25 -20.69 -21.62
C LEU A 366 -15.23 -21.97 -20.78
N HIS A 367 -14.82 -21.89 -19.51
CA HIS A 367 -14.77 -23.03 -18.60
C HIS A 367 -15.99 -23.14 -17.69
N ILE A 368 -16.95 -22.22 -17.79
CA ILE A 368 -18.15 -22.21 -16.95
C ILE A 368 -19.30 -22.86 -17.74
N PRO A 369 -19.90 -23.95 -17.22
CA PRO A 369 -21.04 -24.57 -17.87
C PRO A 369 -22.19 -23.58 -18.05
N GLU A 370 -22.87 -23.59 -19.20
CA GLU A 370 -23.98 -22.67 -19.50
C GLU A 370 -25.08 -22.68 -18.42
N SER A 371 -25.36 -23.86 -17.85
CA SER A 371 -26.32 -24.04 -16.75
C SER A 371 -25.96 -23.28 -15.46
N SER A 372 -24.68 -22.96 -15.26
CA SER A 372 -24.21 -22.20 -14.10
C SER A 372 -24.68 -20.75 -14.15
N TRP A 373 -24.82 -20.18 -15.35
CA TRP A 373 -25.33 -18.82 -15.50
C TRP A 373 -26.82 -18.71 -15.18
N GLY A 374 -27.62 -19.71 -15.57
CA GLY A 374 -29.01 -19.81 -15.13
C GLY A 374 -29.13 -19.98 -13.61
N THR A 375 -28.15 -20.64 -12.99
CA THR A 375 -28.08 -20.78 -11.52
C THR A 375 -27.74 -19.45 -10.85
N LEU A 376 -26.81 -18.69 -11.41
CA LEU A 376 -26.53 -17.32 -10.98
C LEU A 376 -27.78 -16.44 -11.07
N LEU A 377 -28.50 -16.44 -12.20
CA LEU A 377 -29.72 -15.65 -12.37
C LEU A 377 -30.77 -15.98 -11.30
N ARG A 378 -30.95 -17.27 -10.99
CA ARG A 378 -31.84 -17.71 -9.89
C ARG A 378 -31.37 -17.19 -8.54
N ALA A 379 -30.07 -17.25 -8.26
CA ALA A 379 -29.49 -16.73 -7.02
C ALA A 379 -29.68 -15.21 -6.88
N LEU A 380 -29.43 -14.44 -7.95
CA LEU A 380 -29.61 -12.99 -7.96
C LEU A 380 -31.08 -12.60 -7.78
N SER A 381 -31.99 -13.30 -8.46
CA SER A 381 -33.43 -13.08 -8.35
C SER A 381 -33.95 -13.35 -6.94
N ALA A 382 -33.48 -14.43 -6.31
CA ALA A 382 -33.82 -14.77 -4.93
C ALA A 382 -33.32 -13.73 -3.92
N ARG A 383 -32.26 -12.98 -4.26
CA ARG A 383 -31.59 -11.98 -3.41
C ARG A 383 -31.80 -10.54 -3.85
N ARG A 384 -32.81 -10.27 -4.69
CA ARG A 384 -33.06 -8.95 -5.29
C ARG A 384 -33.16 -7.78 -4.31
N THR A 385 -33.63 -8.02 -3.08
CA THR A 385 -33.75 -6.98 -2.03
C THR A 385 -32.52 -6.88 -1.12
N GLN A 386 -31.60 -7.84 -1.22
CA GLN A 386 -30.41 -7.96 -0.37
C GLN A 386 -29.15 -7.46 -1.10
N LEU A 387 -28.93 -7.92 -2.33
CA LEU A 387 -27.79 -7.54 -3.16
C LEU A 387 -27.99 -6.14 -3.75
N GLN A 388 -27.00 -5.28 -3.58
CA GLN A 388 -26.98 -3.92 -4.10
C GLN A 388 -26.18 -3.81 -5.41
N ALA A 389 -25.03 -4.50 -5.48
CA ALA A 389 -24.17 -4.47 -6.65
C ALA A 389 -23.53 -5.83 -6.94
N VAL A 390 -23.53 -6.23 -8.21
CA VAL A 390 -22.91 -7.44 -8.71
C VAL A 390 -22.08 -7.10 -9.92
N ARG A 391 -20.76 -7.32 -9.85
CA ARG A 391 -19.82 -7.02 -10.92
C ARG A 391 -19.08 -8.29 -11.36
N LEU A 392 -19.19 -8.66 -12.63
CA LEU A 392 -18.55 -9.81 -13.25
C LEU A 392 -17.72 -9.33 -14.43
N GLU A 393 -16.40 -9.25 -14.28
CA GLU A 393 -15.50 -8.90 -15.38
C GLU A 393 -15.07 -10.17 -16.12
N LEU A 394 -15.47 -10.30 -17.40
CA LEU A 394 -15.24 -11.49 -18.22
C LEU A 394 -14.03 -11.30 -19.13
N ARG A 395 -13.21 -12.36 -19.30
CA ARG A 395 -12.05 -12.33 -20.21
C ARG A 395 -12.39 -12.48 -21.68
N ASP A 396 -13.29 -13.40 -21.99
CA ASP A 396 -13.40 -14.00 -23.34
C ASP A 396 -14.66 -13.56 -24.11
N GLY A 397 -15.34 -12.49 -23.66
CA GLY A 397 -16.54 -11.95 -24.29
C GLY A 397 -17.77 -11.89 -23.36
N PRO A 398 -18.96 -11.58 -23.90
CA PRO A 398 -20.21 -11.54 -23.12
C PRO A 398 -20.70 -12.96 -22.76
N PRO A 399 -21.44 -13.12 -21.64
CA PRO A 399 -21.93 -14.41 -21.18
C PRO A 399 -22.89 -15.04 -22.21
N PRO A 400 -23.03 -16.38 -22.26
CA PRO A 400 -23.86 -17.07 -23.26
C PRO A 400 -25.33 -17.09 -22.80
N VAL A 401 -25.87 -15.93 -22.40
CA VAL A 401 -27.17 -15.81 -21.72
C VAL A 401 -27.92 -14.61 -22.26
N ASP A 402 -29.24 -14.72 -22.33
CA ASP A 402 -30.10 -13.58 -22.64
C ASP A 402 -29.97 -12.50 -21.56
N MET A 403 -29.44 -11.35 -21.98
CA MET A 403 -29.21 -10.19 -21.13
C MET A 403 -30.52 -9.52 -20.68
N ALA A 404 -31.67 -9.85 -21.27
CA ALA A 404 -32.97 -9.31 -20.88
C ALA A 404 -33.31 -9.61 -19.40
N LEU A 405 -32.99 -10.82 -18.92
CA LEU A 405 -33.24 -11.22 -17.52
C LEU A 405 -32.34 -10.46 -16.52
N PHE A 406 -31.13 -10.08 -16.94
CA PHE A 406 -30.28 -9.21 -16.13
C PHE A 406 -30.82 -7.77 -16.09
N ARG A 407 -31.42 -7.28 -17.18
CA ARG A 407 -32.03 -5.94 -17.23
C ARG A 407 -33.21 -5.79 -16.27
N GLU A 408 -34.06 -6.81 -16.12
CA GLU A 408 -35.15 -6.77 -15.13
C GLU A 408 -34.65 -6.59 -13.68
N LEU A 409 -33.49 -7.17 -13.36
CA LEU A 409 -32.86 -6.99 -12.05
C LEU A 409 -32.26 -5.59 -11.89
N VAL A 410 -31.75 -4.99 -12.96
CA VAL A 410 -31.27 -3.61 -13.00
C VAL A 410 -32.41 -2.61 -12.81
N ASP A 411 -33.54 -2.82 -13.49
CA ASP A 411 -34.76 -2.01 -13.32
C ASP A 411 -35.30 -2.11 -11.88
N GLY A 412 -35.07 -3.25 -11.22
CA GLY A 412 -35.34 -3.46 -9.79
C GLY A 412 -34.37 -2.73 -8.84
N GLY A 413 -33.41 -1.96 -9.35
CA GLY A 413 -32.45 -1.16 -8.58
C GLY A 413 -31.11 -1.83 -8.27
N MET A 414 -30.86 -3.05 -8.77
CA MET A 414 -29.57 -3.75 -8.57
C MET A 414 -28.53 -3.26 -9.58
N GLN A 415 -27.35 -2.84 -9.12
CA GLN A 415 -26.27 -2.47 -10.04
C GLN A 415 -25.57 -3.71 -10.57
N ILE A 416 -25.84 -4.09 -11.83
CA ILE A 416 -25.21 -5.25 -12.46
C ILE A 416 -24.21 -4.80 -13.52
N TYR A 417 -23.00 -5.33 -13.44
CA TYR A 417 -21.94 -5.15 -14.44
C TYR A 417 -21.50 -6.51 -14.96
N ILE A 418 -21.49 -6.72 -16.28
CA ILE A 418 -20.99 -7.97 -16.89
C ILE A 418 -20.13 -7.64 -18.12
N GLY A 419 -18.87 -8.06 -18.12
CA GLY A 419 -17.94 -7.89 -19.26
C GLY A 419 -17.18 -6.56 -19.25
N THR A 420 -17.18 -5.82 -20.36
CA THR A 420 -16.64 -4.44 -20.49
C THR A 420 -17.73 -3.36 -20.45
N GLU A 421 -19.00 -3.77 -20.36
CA GLU A 421 -20.15 -2.86 -20.39
C GLU A 421 -20.73 -2.69 -18.97
N GLU A 422 -20.72 -1.45 -18.47
CA GLU A 422 -21.64 -1.06 -17.39
C GLU A 422 -23.06 -1.07 -17.96
N LEU A 423 -23.93 -1.97 -17.49
CA LEU A 423 -25.36 -1.97 -17.83
C LEU A 423 -26.12 -0.78 -17.19
N ASN A 424 -25.39 0.22 -16.66
CA ASN A 424 -25.96 1.43 -16.10
C ASN A 424 -25.71 2.61 -17.05
N PHE A 425 -26.82 3.17 -17.55
CA PHE A 425 -26.99 4.36 -18.38
C PHE A 425 -26.84 4.22 -19.90
N ILE A 426 -27.94 3.76 -20.54
CA ILE A 426 -28.50 4.50 -21.68
C ILE A 426 -29.86 5.05 -21.20
N VAL A 427 -29.86 6.30 -20.75
CA VAL A 427 -31.06 7.13 -20.79
C VAL A 427 -30.86 8.05 -21.99
N ALA A 428 -31.71 7.88 -23.01
CA ALA A 428 -31.93 8.89 -24.05
C ALA A 428 -32.71 10.08 -23.48
#